data_AF-A0A930AUZ0-F1
#
_entry.id   AF-A0A930AUZ0-F1
#
_cell.length_a   1.000
_cell.length_b   1.000
_cell.length_c   1.000
_cell.angle_alpha   90.00
_cell.angle_beta   90.00
_cell.angle_gamma   90.00
#
_symmetry.space_group_name_H-M   'P 1'
#
loop_
_entity.id
_entity.type
_entity.pdbx_description
1 polymer ?
#
loop_
_entity_poly.entity_id
_entity_poly.type
_entity_poly.pdbx_seq_one_letter_code
_entity_poly.pdbx_strand_id
1 'polypeptide(L)'
;MIKRLLKLVSSNWDKKTMLLVSEDFRKIGTYILGIAFVAMFVQNDNIPLLLAIIIMIFGGIAWFCGVLLAKYCNNLMETDGA
;
A
#
# COMPACT_ATOMS: atom_id res chain seq x y z
N MET A 1 -4.19 -15.85 -7.59
CA MET A 1 -3.29 -14.96 -8.39
C MET A 1 -2.40 -14.08 -7.51
N ILE A 2 -2.96 -13.24 -6.63
CA ILE A 2 -2.21 -12.30 -5.78
C ILE A 2 -1.05 -12.94 -4.99
N LYS A 3 -1.24 -14.10 -4.36
CA LYS A 3 -0.16 -14.81 -3.64
C LYS A 3 1.04 -15.18 -4.54
N ARG A 4 0.79 -15.55 -5.81
CA ARG A 4 1.87 -15.89 -6.76
C ARG A 4 2.63 -14.63 -7.18
N LEU A 5 1.93 -13.52 -7.38
CA LEU A 5 2.53 -12.23 -7.70
C LEU A 5 3.40 -11.72 -6.54
N LEU A 6 2.87 -11.75 -5.31
CA LEU A 6 3.63 -11.39 -4.11
C LEU A 6 4.88 -12.26 -3.97
N LYS A 7 4.75 -13.58 -4.14
CA LYS A 7 5.89 -14.51 -4.10
C LYS A 7 6.93 -14.21 -5.18
N LEU A 8 6.54 -13.78 -6.38
CA LEU A 8 7.47 -13.41 -7.45
C LEU A 8 8.21 -12.10 -7.12
N VAL A 9 7.50 -11.09 -6.65
CA VAL A 9 8.09 -9.78 -6.33
C VAL A 9 8.98 -9.85 -5.09
N SER A 10 8.61 -10.67 -4.10
CA SER A 10 9.34 -10.81 -2.85
C SER A 10 10.21 -12.06 -2.79
N SER A 11 10.48 -12.74 -3.91
CA SER A 11 11.15 -14.06 -3.89
C SER A 11 12.55 -14.01 -3.28
N ASN A 12 13.21 -12.86 -3.43
CA ASN A 12 14.60 -12.64 -3.03
C ASN A 12 14.71 -11.70 -1.82
N TRP A 13 13.59 -11.29 -1.24
CA TRP A 13 13.57 -10.36 -0.12
C TRP A 13 13.57 -11.14 1.19
N ASP A 14 14.40 -10.72 2.14
CA ASP A 14 14.32 -11.22 3.49
C ASP A 14 13.06 -10.68 4.19
N LYS A 15 12.63 -11.40 5.24
CA LYS A 15 11.38 -11.09 5.96
C LYS A 15 11.37 -9.67 6.54
N LYS A 16 12.52 -9.18 7.02
CA LYS A 16 12.62 -7.83 7.59
C LYS A 16 12.41 -6.78 6.50
N THR A 17 13.02 -6.96 5.33
CA THR A 17 12.79 -6.09 4.16
C THR A 17 11.33 -6.12 3.73
N MET A 18 10.68 -7.29 3.67
CA MET A 18 9.26 -7.38 3.32
C MET A 18 8.36 -6.60 4.29
N LEU A 19 8.63 -6.66 5.60
CA LEU A 19 7.89 -5.88 6.60
C LEU A 19 8.12 -4.38 6.45
N LEU A 20 9.38 -3.95 6.28
CA LEU A 20 9.71 -2.53 6.06
C LEU A 20 9.02 -1.97 4.82
N VAL A 21 9.11 -2.68 3.68
CA VAL A 21 8.44 -2.28 2.45
C VAL A 21 6.92 -2.24 2.64
N SER A 22 6.34 -3.20 3.36
CA SER A 22 4.91 -3.19 3.66
C SER A 22 4.49 -1.96 4.46
N GLU A 23 5.34 -1.53 5.40
CA GLU A 23 5.10 -0.35 6.22
C GLU A 23 5.18 0.94 5.39
N ASP A 24 6.19 1.03 4.52
CA ASP A 24 6.38 2.17 3.61
C ASP A 24 5.23 2.30 2.62
N PHE A 25 4.74 1.19 2.05
CA PHE A 25 3.56 1.21 1.18
C PHE A 25 2.31 1.74 1.90
N ARG A 26 2.09 1.33 3.16
CA ARG A 26 0.99 1.87 3.97
C ARG A 26 1.19 3.35 4.27
N LYS A 27 2.40 3.79 4.63
CA LYS A 27 2.70 5.21 4.90
C LYS A 27 2.45 6.07 3.65
N ILE A 28 3.02 5.69 2.52
CA ILE A 28 2.83 6.37 1.24
C ILE A 28 1.35 6.39 0.86
N GLY A 29 0.66 5.25 0.97
CA GLY A 29 -0.78 5.17 0.73
C GLY A 29 -1.58 6.14 1.59
N THR A 30 -1.31 6.19 2.91
CA THR A 30 -1.96 7.14 3.82
C THR A 30 -1.66 8.59 3.48
N TYR A 31 -0.41 8.92 3.10
CA TYR A 31 -0.06 10.28 2.67
C TYR A 31 -0.84 10.69 1.41
N ILE A 32 -0.89 9.81 0.40
CA ILE A 32 -1.63 10.07 -0.83
C ILE A 32 -3.12 10.23 -0.53
N LEU A 33 -3.69 9.37 0.32
CA LEU A 33 -5.08 9.47 0.76
C LEU A 33 -5.37 10.79 1.48
N GLY A 34 -4.47 11.24 2.37
CA GLY A 34 -4.59 12.51 3.06
C GLY A 34 -4.57 13.71 2.11
N ILE A 35 -3.63 13.73 1.16
CA ILE A 35 -3.54 14.77 0.13
C ILE A 35 -4.81 14.77 -0.74
N ALA A 36 -5.26 13.61 -1.20
CA ALA A 36 -6.46 13.48 -2.00
C ALA A 36 -7.70 13.97 -1.23
N PHE A 37 -7.82 13.61 0.05
CA PHE A 37 -8.90 14.04 0.91
C PHE A 37 -8.94 15.56 1.03
N VAL A 38 -7.81 16.19 1.33
CA VAL A 38 -7.71 17.66 1.41
C VAL A 38 -8.09 18.31 0.07
N ALA A 39 -7.59 17.80 -1.05
CA ALA A 39 -7.86 18.32 -2.39
C ALA A 39 -9.34 18.26 -2.79
N MET A 40 -10.16 17.38 -2.20
CA MET A 40 -11.60 17.36 -2.45
C MET A 40 -12.35 18.54 -1.80
N PHE A 41 -11.81 19.11 -0.72
CA PHE A 41 -12.48 20.16 0.06
C PHE A 41 -11.86 21.54 -0.14
N VAL A 42 -10.60 21.63 -0.57
CA VAL A 42 -9.95 22.90 -0.90
C VAL A 42 -10.46 23.37 -2.26
N GLN A 43 -11.51 24.20 -2.24
CA GLN A 43 -12.21 24.70 -3.43
C GLN A 43 -11.39 25.67 -4.30
N ASN A 44 -10.21 26.10 -3.84
CA ASN A 44 -9.37 27.08 -4.52
C ASN A 44 -8.11 26.47 -5.16
N ASP A 45 -7.97 25.15 -5.13
CA ASP A 45 -6.86 24.45 -5.78
C ASP A 45 -7.19 24.10 -7.24
N ASN A 46 -6.15 24.10 -8.08
CA ASN A 46 -6.22 23.71 -9.50
C ASN A 46 -6.48 22.21 -9.72
N ILE A 47 -6.76 21.43 -8.67
CA ILE A 47 -6.98 19.98 -8.75
C ILE A 47 -8.48 19.73 -8.94
N PRO A 48 -8.92 19.21 -10.11
CA PRO A 48 -10.32 18.87 -10.31
C PRO A 48 -10.76 17.75 -9.36
N LEU A 49 -12.02 17.78 -8.91
CA LEU A 49 -12.59 16.75 -8.04
C LEU A 49 -12.38 15.33 -8.60
N LEU A 50 -12.53 15.14 -9.92
CA LEU A 50 -12.29 13.86 -10.57
C LEU A 50 -10.84 13.37 -10.37
N LEU A 51 -9.87 14.29 -10.46
CA LEU A 51 -8.47 13.96 -10.26
C LEU A 51 -8.19 13.61 -8.79
N ALA A 52 -8.80 14.31 -7.84
CA ALA A 52 -8.71 13.99 -6.42
C ALA A 52 -9.24 12.57 -6.12
N ILE A 53 -10.37 12.18 -6.72
CA ILE A 53 -10.93 10.81 -6.59
C ILE A 53 -9.96 9.77 -7.16
N ILE A 54 -9.35 10.03 -8.33
CA ILE A 54 -8.35 9.13 -8.92
C ILE A 54 -7.14 8.96 -7.98
N ILE A 55 -6.61 10.06 -7.44
CA ILE A 55 -5.49 10.03 -6.49
C ILE A 55 -5.88 9.24 -5.23
N MET A 56 -7.12 9.40 -4.75
CA MET A 56 -7.63 8.64 -3.61
C MET A 56 -7.65 7.13 -3.87
N ILE A 57 -8.08 6.70 -5.06
CA ILE A 57 -8.03 5.29 -5.47
C ILE A 57 -6.58 4.78 -5.51
N PHE A 58 -5.64 5.56 -6.07
CA PHE A 58 -4.23 5.19 -6.09
C PHE A 58 -3.64 5.03 -4.68
N GLY A 59 -3.93 5.97 -3.77
CA GLY A 59 -3.52 5.88 -2.37
C GLY A 59 -4.09 4.64 -1.68
N GLY A 60 -5.37 4.33 -1.94
CA GLY A 60 -6.02 3.13 -1.44
C GLY A 60 -5.38 1.84 -1.95
N ILE A 61 -5.04 1.76 -3.25
CA ILE A 61 -4.35 0.61 -3.84
C ILE A 61 -2.97 0.43 -3.21
N ALA A 62 -2.18 1.50 -3.09
CA ALA A 62 -0.85 1.45 -2.47
C ALA A 62 -0.93 0.97 -1.01
N TRP A 63 -1.87 1.52 -0.24
CA TRP A 63 -2.10 1.11 1.13
C TRP A 63 -2.51 -0.37 1.23
N PHE A 64 -3.43 -0.80 0.37
CA PHE A 64 -3.92 -2.17 0.34
C PHE A 64 -2.82 -3.17 -0.03
N CYS A 65 -1.95 -2.84 -0.98
CA CYS A 65 -0.75 -3.63 -1.29
C CYS A 65 0.15 -3.83 -0.08
N GLY A 66 0.38 -2.76 0.71
CA GLY A 66 1.14 -2.85 1.96
C GLY A 66 0.49 -3.81 2.96
N VAL A 67 -0.84 -3.75 3.15
CA VAL A 67 -1.57 -4.68 4.02
C VAL A 67 -1.44 -6.14 3.55
N LEU A 68 -1.56 -6.38 2.25
CA LEU A 68 -1.41 -7.73 1.69
C LEU A 68 0.01 -8.28 1.89
N LEU A 69 1.03 -7.45 1.72
CA LEU A 69 2.42 -7.84 1.91
C LEU A 69 2.72 -8.16 3.38
N ALA A 70 2.24 -7.34 4.31
CA ALA A 70 2.38 -7.60 5.75
C ALA A 70 1.70 -8.92 6.15
N LYS A 71 0.47 -9.15 5.68
CA LYS A 71 -0.26 -10.39 5.93
C LYS A 71 0.46 -11.61 5.35
N TYR A 72 1.02 -11.48 4.15
CA TYR A 72 1.81 -12.55 3.53
C TYR A 72 3.07 -12.86 4.35
N CYS A 73 3.77 -11.84 4.85
CA CYS A 73 4.95 -12.03 5.70
C CYS A 73 4.63 -12.72 7.03
N ASN A 74 3.54 -12.32 7.69
CA ASN A 74 3.12 -12.94 8.96
C ASN A 74 2.76 -14.41 8.78
N ASN A 75 2.07 -14.76 7.69
CA ASN A 75 1.71 -16.14 7.39
C ASN A 75 2.96 -17.01 7.10
N LEU A 76 4.03 -16.44 6.55
CA LEU A 76 5.30 -17.16 6.38
C LEU A 76 6.03 -17.39 7.71
N MET A 77 5.84 -16.51 8.70
CA MET A 77 6.42 -16.69 10.04
C MET A 77 5.74 -17.82 10.82
N GLU A 78 4.43 -17.98 10.71
CA GLU A 78 3.70 -19.12 11.32
C GLU A 78 4.16 -20.46 10.76
N THR A 79 4.47 -20.54 9.46
CA THR A 79 4.86 -21.82 8.82
C THR A 79 6.32 -22.20 9.04
N ASP A 80 7.22 -21.24 9.28
CA ASP A 80 8.64 -21.53 9.54
C ASP A 80 8.94 -21.77 11.04
N GLY A 81 7.97 -21.49 11.90
CA GLY A 81 8.05 -21.74 13.35
C GLY A 81 7.36 -23.03 13.82
N ALA A 82 6.83 -23.83 12.89
CA ALA A 82 6.21 -25.15 13.11
C ALA A 82 7.11 -26.25 12.53
#